data_AF-A0A936A503-F1
#
_entry.id   AF-A0A936A503-F1
#
_cell.length_a   1.000
_cell.length_b   1.000
_cell.length_c   1.000
_cell.angle_alpha   90.00
_cell.angle_beta   90.00
_cell.angle_gamma   90.00
#
_symmetry.space_group_name_H-M   'P 1'
#
loop_
_entity.id
_entity.type
_entity.pdbx_description
1 polymer ?
#
loop_
_entity_poly.entity_id
_entity_poly.type
_entity_poly.pdbx_seq_one_letter_code
_entity_poly.pdbx_strand_id
1 'polypeptide(L)'
;MILAWILAAGLIFVLTRLGKLQGQFEHVLALFGFGIGIASWSTGLHDISTSFLGAVHIIDQRTYEFQLNSPTIWRTLLWIQMLVYLCWFIFLFSLAINKIYHTNRWMSFVLGFVGFLTYQLFFLIFNR
;
A
#
# COMPACT_ATOMS: atom_id res chain seq x y z
N MET A 1 8.27 -4.83 5.84
CA MET A 1 6.84 -4.44 5.81
C MET A 1 6.27 -4.06 7.16
N ILE A 2 6.35 -4.92 8.19
CA ILE A 2 5.76 -4.64 9.52
C ILE A 2 6.28 -3.33 10.12
N LEU A 3 7.60 -3.09 10.08
CA LEU A 3 8.19 -1.84 10.60
C LEU A 3 7.72 -0.59 9.83
N ALA A 4 7.59 -0.66 8.49
CA ALA A 4 7.08 0.44 7.67
C ALA A 4 5.65 0.81 8.06
N TRP A 5 4.83 -0.20 8.30
CA TRP A 5 3.44 -0.06 8.75
C TRP A 5 3.35 0.57 10.14
N ILE A 6 4.10 0.06 11.11
CA ILE A 6 4.15 0.60 12.47
C ILE A 6 4.62 2.06 12.44
N LEU A 7 5.64 2.36 11.65
CA LEU A 7 6.19 3.71 11.52
C LEU A 7 5.20 4.69 10.87
N ALA A 8 4.50 4.26 9.82
CA ALA A 8 3.44 5.07 9.21
C ALA A 8 2.30 5.35 10.19
N ALA A 9 1.84 4.34 10.94
CA ALA A 9 0.82 4.52 11.98
C ALA A 9 1.31 5.46 13.09
N GLY A 10 2.56 5.32 13.52
CA GLY A 10 3.18 6.13 14.56
C GLY A 10 3.31 7.60 14.16
N LEU A 11 3.76 7.86 12.93
CA LEU A 11 3.86 9.21 12.40
C LEU A 11 2.48 9.88 12.35
N ILE A 12 1.47 9.18 11.82
CA ILE A 12 0.11 9.72 11.75
C ILE A 12 -0.45 9.98 13.14
N PHE A 13 -0.24 9.07 14.09
CA PHE A 13 -0.66 9.26 15.47
C PHE A 13 -0.02 10.48 16.13
N VAL A 14 1.26 10.75 15.90
CA VAL A 14 1.93 11.96 16.40
C VAL A 14 1.37 13.22 15.74
N LEU A 15 1.21 13.21 14.42
CA LEU A 15 0.68 14.35 13.67
C LEU A 15 -0.76 14.71 14.07
N THR A 16 -1.61 13.70 14.26
CA THR A 16 -2.99 13.92 14.70
C THR A 16 -3.06 14.43 16.14
N ARG A 17 -2.11 14.03 17.00
CA ARG A 17 -2.01 14.55 18.37
C ARG A 17 -1.62 16.02 18.42
N LEU A 18 -0.72 16.47 17.53
CA LEU A 18 -0.42 17.90 17.38
C LEU A 18 -1.66 18.71 16.98
N GLY A 19 -2.53 18.11 16.16
CA GLY A 19 -3.84 18.66 15.78
C GLY A 19 -4.93 18.55 16.85
N LYS A 20 -4.60 18.09 18.07
CA LYS A 20 -5.55 17.83 19.18
C LYS A 20 -6.67 16.84 18.83
N LEU A 21 -6.47 15.99 17.83
CA LEU A 21 -7.45 14.96 17.45
C LEU A 21 -7.41 13.81 18.46
N GLN A 22 -8.58 13.26 18.77
CA GLN A 22 -8.73 12.13 19.69
C GLN A 22 -8.82 10.83 18.89
N GLY A 23 -7.97 9.86 19.23
CA GLY A 23 -7.95 8.53 18.63
C GLY A 23 -6.93 7.65 19.36
N GLN A 24 -7.07 6.34 19.22
CA GLN A 24 -6.16 5.36 19.79
C GLN A 24 -5.17 4.88 18.73
N PHE A 25 -3.91 4.67 19.12
CA PHE A 25 -2.86 4.23 18.20
C PHE A 25 -3.19 2.86 17.61
N GLU A 26 -3.75 1.97 18.42
CA GLU A 26 -4.16 0.62 18.07
C GLU A 26 -5.17 0.61 16.93
N HIS A 27 -6.10 1.58 16.89
CA HIS A 27 -7.05 1.71 15.80
C HIS A 27 -6.38 2.16 14.50
N VAL A 28 -5.43 3.11 14.56
CA VAL A 28 -4.65 3.54 13.39
C VAL A 28 -3.83 2.38 12.85
N LEU A 29 -3.14 1.68 13.74
CA LEU A 29 -2.34 0.52 13.40
C LEU A 29 -3.21 -0.53 12.72
N ALA A 30 -4.30 -0.98 13.36
CA ALA A 30 -5.18 -2.02 12.83
C ALA A 30 -5.79 -1.65 11.47
N LEU A 31 -6.33 -0.43 11.32
CA LEU A 31 -6.96 -0.01 10.07
C LEU A 31 -5.95 0.19 8.94
N PHE A 32 -4.75 0.70 9.23
CA PHE A 32 -3.69 0.78 8.22
C PHE A 32 -3.22 -0.61 7.80
N GLY A 33 -3.08 -1.56 8.73
CA GLY A 33 -2.69 -2.94 8.42
C GLY A 33 -3.72 -3.63 7.54
N PHE A 34 -5.00 -3.47 7.90
CA PHE A 34 -6.12 -3.95 7.07
C PHE A 34 -6.12 -3.30 5.69
N GLY A 35 -5.88 -1.99 5.63
CA GLY A 35 -5.80 -1.23 4.39
C GLY A 35 -4.67 -1.72 3.47
N ILE A 36 -3.47 -1.90 4.03
CA ILE A 36 -2.31 -2.50 3.35
C ILE A 36 -2.67 -3.87 2.80
N GLY A 37 -3.31 -4.72 3.62
CA GLY A 37 -3.72 -6.07 3.22
C GLY A 37 -4.63 -6.06 2.00
N ILE A 38 -5.72 -5.28 2.03
CA ILE A 38 -6.65 -5.16 0.90
C ILE A 38 -5.93 -4.62 -0.34
N ALA A 39 -5.18 -3.53 -0.20
CA ALA A 39 -4.53 -2.91 -1.35
C ALA A 39 -3.48 -3.84 -1.99
N SER A 40 -2.78 -4.64 -1.18
CA SER A 40 -1.78 -5.61 -1.65
C SER A 40 -2.38 -6.73 -2.50
N TRP A 41 -3.66 -7.08 -2.32
CA TRP A 41 -4.33 -8.07 -3.17
C TRP A 41 -4.47 -7.63 -4.63
N SER A 42 -4.39 -6.32 -4.91
CA SER A 42 -4.45 -5.78 -6.28
C SER A 42 -3.36 -6.35 -7.19
N THR A 43 -2.19 -6.65 -6.62
CA THR A 43 -1.04 -7.22 -7.33
C THR A 43 -0.75 -8.64 -6.84
N GLY A 44 -1.10 -8.95 -5.59
CA GLY A 44 -0.83 -10.23 -4.95
C GLY A 44 -1.37 -11.44 -5.72
N LEU A 45 -2.55 -11.36 -6.35
CA LEU A 45 -3.05 -12.47 -7.17
C LEU A 45 -2.13 -12.78 -8.35
N HIS A 46 -1.65 -11.74 -9.01
CA HIS A 46 -0.71 -11.87 -10.11
C HIS A 46 0.64 -12.40 -9.63
N ASP A 47 1.17 -11.82 -8.55
CA ASP A 47 2.48 -12.15 -8.01
C ASP A 47 2.53 -13.58 -7.45
N ILE A 48 1.47 -14.04 -6.78
CA ILE A 48 1.35 -15.42 -6.28
C ILE A 48 1.29 -16.39 -7.45
N SER A 49 0.47 -16.09 -8.47
CA SER A 49 0.30 -16.97 -9.63
C SER A 49 1.60 -17.14 -10.40
N THR A 50 2.31 -16.04 -10.67
CA THR A 50 3.56 -16.06 -11.43
C THR A 50 4.68 -16.69 -10.63
N SER A 51 4.77 -16.41 -9.32
CA SER A 51 5.76 -17.06 -8.44
C SER A 51 5.54 -18.57 -8.35
N PHE A 52 4.30 -19.03 -8.25
CA PHE A 52 3.97 -20.45 -8.22
C PHE A 52 4.33 -21.13 -9.54
N LEU A 53 3.91 -20.56 -10.67
CA LEU A 53 4.21 -21.11 -12.00
C LEU A 53 5.72 -21.14 -12.28
N GLY A 54 6.46 -20.13 -11.81
CA GLY A 54 7.92 -20.08 -11.91
C GLY A 54 8.59 -21.14 -11.04
N ALA A 55 8.09 -21.37 -9.82
CA ALA A 55 8.61 -22.40 -8.92
C ALA A 55 8.39 -23.82 -9.45
N VAL A 56 7.29 -24.08 -10.16
CA VAL A 56 7.01 -25.36 -10.83
C VAL A 56 7.69 -25.45 -12.21
N HIS A 57 8.47 -24.44 -12.61
CA HIS A 57 9.15 -24.34 -13.90
C HIS A 57 8.21 -24.40 -15.13
N ILE A 58 6.92 -24.07 -14.95
CA ILE A 58 5.95 -23.95 -16.05
C ILE A 58 6.24 -22.69 -16.88
N ILE A 59 6.69 -21.62 -16.21
CA ILE A 59 7.15 -20.40 -16.86
C ILE A 59 8.64 -20.17 -16.61
N ASP A 60 9.34 -19.68 -17.62
CA ASP A 60 10.69 -19.13 -17.45
C ASP A 60 10.57 -17.69 -16.94
N GLN A 61 11.02 -17.48 -15.69
CA GLN A 61 11.00 -16.20 -15.01
C GLN A 61 11.69 -15.09 -15.81
N ARG A 62 12.79 -15.43 -16.50
CA ARG A 62 13.60 -14.44 -17.22
C ARG A 62 12.88 -13.92 -18.46
N THR A 63 12.28 -14.82 -19.21
CA THR A 63 11.46 -14.48 -20.39
C THR A 63 10.23 -13.69 -19.98
N TYR A 64 9.60 -14.06 -18.86
CA TYR A 64 8.45 -13.38 -18.31
C TYR A 64 8.77 -11.92 -17.87
N GLU A 65 9.87 -11.71 -17.17
CA GLU A 65 10.34 -10.35 -16.80
C GLU A 65 10.64 -9.48 -18.03
N PHE A 66 11.19 -10.07 -19.09
CA PHE A 66 11.42 -9.35 -20.35
C PHE A 66 10.10 -8.88 -21.00
N GLN A 67 9.07 -9.73 -20.96
CA GLN A 67 7.74 -9.38 -21.50
C GLN A 67 7.05 -8.28 -20.69
N LEU A 68 7.23 -8.26 -19.36
CA LEU A 68 6.70 -7.22 -18.48
C LEU A 68 7.32 -5.84 -18.73
N ASN A 69 8.58 -5.78 -19.18
CA ASN A 69 9.25 -4.52 -19.48
C ASN A 69 9.05 -4.06 -20.94
N SER A 70 8.70 -4.99 -21.84
CA SER A 70 8.44 -4.73 -23.25
C SER A 70 7.02 -4.15 -23.47
N PRO A 71 6.76 -3.38 -24.55
CA PRO A 71 5.44 -2.82 -24.87
C PRO A 71 4.44 -3.90 -25.31
N THR A 72 4.03 -4.74 -24.36
CA THR A 72 3.09 -5.85 -24.53
C THR A 72 1.82 -5.61 -23.72
N ILE A 73 0.80 -6.43 -23.96
CA ILE A 73 -0.46 -6.43 -23.19
C ILE A 73 -0.17 -6.68 -21.69
N TRP A 74 0.81 -7.55 -21.39
CA TRP A 74 1.20 -7.89 -20.02
C TRP A 74 1.75 -6.69 -19.25
N ARG A 75 2.57 -5.86 -19.90
CA ARG A 75 3.03 -4.60 -19.31
C ARG A 75 1.85 -3.71 -18.95
N THR A 76 0.91 -3.51 -19.88
CA THR A 76 -0.28 -2.67 -19.63
C THR A 76 -1.11 -3.20 -18.47
N LEU A 77 -1.32 -4.52 -18.39
CA LEU A 77 -2.03 -5.16 -17.30
C LEU A 77 -1.35 -4.92 -15.94
N LEU A 78 -0.03 -5.06 -15.88
CA LEU A 78 0.75 -4.77 -14.67
C LEU A 78 0.61 -3.31 -14.25
N TRP A 79 0.69 -2.36 -15.17
CA TRP A 79 0.50 -0.93 -14.85
C TRP A 79 -0.92 -0.61 -14.36
N ILE A 80 -1.95 -1.27 -14.90
CA ILE A 80 -3.32 -1.15 -14.39
C ILE A 80 -3.38 -1.66 -12.95
N GLN A 81 -2.78 -2.81 -12.64
CA GLN A 81 -2.72 -3.34 -11.28
C GLN A 81 -1.96 -2.40 -10.32
N MET A 82 -0.83 -1.84 -10.77
CA MET A 82 -0.06 -0.84 -10.00
C MET A 82 -0.88 0.43 -9.73
N LEU A 83 -1.67 0.88 -10.71
CA LEU A 83 -2.55 2.04 -10.54
C LEU A 83 -3.70 1.74 -9.56
N VAL A 84 -4.31 0.57 -9.68
CA VAL A 84 -5.35 0.10 -8.75
C VAL A 84 -4.79 -0.01 -7.33
N TYR A 85 -3.59 -0.59 -7.17
CA TYR A 85 -2.84 -0.65 -5.91
C TYR A 85 -2.65 0.74 -5.31
N LEU A 86 -2.15 1.69 -6.10
CA LEU A 86 -1.90 3.07 -5.66
C LEU A 86 -3.20 3.77 -5.22
N CYS A 87 -4.26 3.66 -6.03
CA CYS A 87 -5.56 4.25 -5.72
C CYS A 87 -6.18 3.64 -4.46
N TRP A 88 -6.13 2.32 -4.30
CA TRP A 88 -6.62 1.64 -3.11
C TRP A 88 -5.87 2.05 -1.84
N PHE A 89 -4.55 2.17 -1.92
CA PHE A 89 -3.73 2.62 -0.79
C PHE A 89 -4.13 4.00 -0.30
N ILE A 90 -4.15 4.98 -1.21
CA ILE A 90 -4.51 6.36 -0.87
C ILE A 90 -5.94 6.42 -0.34
N PHE A 91 -6.87 5.72 -0.98
CA PHE A 91 -8.27 5.68 -0.58
C PHE A 91 -8.45 5.07 0.82
N LEU A 92 -7.88 3.89 1.09
CA LEU A 92 -8.04 3.19 2.36
C LEU A 92 -7.36 3.91 3.52
N PHE A 93 -6.18 4.49 3.30
CA PHE A 93 -5.49 5.26 4.34
C PHE A 93 -6.28 6.51 4.70
N SER A 94 -6.81 7.22 3.70
CA SER A 94 -7.66 8.38 3.91
C SER A 94 -8.96 8.00 4.61
N LEU A 95 -9.58 6.90 4.22
CA LEU A 95 -10.80 6.37 4.83
C LEU A 95 -10.58 5.97 6.29
N ALA A 96 -9.47 5.30 6.59
CA ALA A 96 -9.09 4.90 7.95
C ALA A 96 -8.96 6.13 8.87
N ILE A 97 -8.26 7.17 8.42
CA ILE A 97 -8.11 8.41 9.19
C ILE A 97 -9.45 9.10 9.41
N ASN A 98 -10.29 9.16 8.37
CA ASN A 98 -11.62 9.73 8.49
C ASN A 98 -12.47 8.99 9.53
N LYS A 99 -12.40 7.65 9.54
CA LYS A 99 -13.15 6.80 10.47
C LYS A 99 -12.67 6.88 11.91
N ILE A 100 -11.37 7.07 12.15
CA ILE A 100 -10.80 7.14 13.50
C ILE A 100 -10.99 8.54 14.11
N TYR A 101 -10.66 9.58 13.33
CA TYR A 101 -10.52 10.93 13.85
C TYR A 101 -11.67 11.88 13.44
N HIS A 102 -12.64 11.40 12.66
CA HIS A 102 -13.80 12.17 12.20
C HIS A 102 -13.43 13.53 11.58
N THR A 103 -12.30 13.60 10.86
CA THR A 103 -11.81 14.84 10.24
C THR A 103 -12.56 15.16 8.95
N ASN A 104 -12.38 16.38 8.42
CA ASN A 104 -12.91 16.70 7.09
C ASN A 104 -12.21 15.86 6.00
N ARG A 105 -12.89 15.64 4.86
CA ARG A 105 -12.37 14.77 3.79
C ARG A 105 -10.99 15.18 3.28
N TRP A 106 -10.70 16.48 3.28
CA TRP A 106 -9.44 17.01 2.77
C TRP A 106 -8.27 16.74 3.71
N MET A 107 -8.45 16.95 5.01
CA MET A 107 -7.46 16.62 6.02
C MET A 107 -7.25 15.10 6.11
N SER A 108 -8.32 14.31 6.02
CA SER A 108 -8.22 12.85 5.93
C SER A 108 -7.37 12.41 4.73
N PHE A 109 -7.58 13.04 3.56
CA PHE A 109 -6.81 12.78 2.35
C PHE A 109 -5.33 13.13 2.51
N VAL A 110 -5.03 14.34 3.01
CA VAL A 110 -3.64 14.79 3.20
C VAL A 110 -2.90 13.90 4.18
N LEU A 111 -3.50 13.61 5.34
CA LEU A 111 -2.90 12.72 6.33
C LEU A 111 -2.78 11.29 5.78
N GLY A 112 -3.78 10.81 5.04
CA GLY A 112 -3.76 9.47 4.44
C GLY A 112 -2.62 9.34 3.44
N PHE A 113 -2.43 10.38 2.62
CA PHE A 113 -1.33 10.48 1.66
C PHE A 113 0.03 10.55 2.35
N VAL A 114 0.18 11.31 3.43
CA VAL A 114 1.42 11.32 4.24
C VAL A 114 1.71 9.94 4.82
N GLY A 115 0.69 9.25 5.33
CA GLY A 115 0.84 7.88 5.85
C GLY A 115 1.28 6.91 4.75
N PHE A 116 0.70 7.00 3.55
CA PHE A 116 1.08 6.21 2.39
C PHE A 116 2.52 6.49 1.96
N LEU A 117 2.92 7.76 1.81
CA LEU A 117 4.28 8.12 1.44
C LEU A 117 5.30 7.58 2.45
N THR A 118 4.98 7.70 3.73
CA THR A 118 5.85 7.20 4.82
C THR A 118 6.03 5.68 4.72
N TYR A 119 4.92 4.95 4.53
CA TYR A 119 4.95 3.51 4.31
C TYR A 119 5.79 3.13 3.07
N GLN A 120 5.52 3.78 1.94
CA GLN A 120 6.14 3.44 0.66
C GLN A 120 7.62 3.81 0.61
N LEU A 121 8.03 4.96 1.16
CA LEU A 121 9.43 5.38 1.22
C LEU A 121 10.25 4.47 2.13
N PHE A 122 9.73 4.14 3.31
CA PHE A 122 10.41 3.21 4.19
C PHE A 122 10.55 1.83 3.54
N PHE A 123 9.50 1.36 2.88
CA PHE A 123 9.57 0.11 2.12
C PHE A 123 10.63 0.18 1.00
N LEU A 124 10.70 1.27 0.24
CA LEU A 124 11.67 1.43 -0.85
C LEU A 124 13.12 1.49 -0.36
N ILE A 125 13.38 2.11 0.79
CA ILE A 125 14.73 2.23 1.34
C ILE A 125 15.23 0.88 1.89
N PHE A 126 14.37 0.14 2.57
CA PHE A 126 14.77 -1.07 3.30
C PHE A 126 14.48 -2.39 2.58
N ASN A 127 13.68 -2.38 1.51
CA ASN A 127 13.37 -3.55 0.70
C ASN A 127 13.97 -3.48 -0.72
N ARG A 128 14.99 -2.64 -0.90
CA ARG A 128 15.90 -2.65 -2.06
C ARG A 128 17.09 -3.54 -1.76
#